data_AF-W0V3K7-F1
#
_entry.id   AF-W0V3K7-F1
#
_cell.length_a   1.000
_cell.length_b   1.000
_cell.length_c   1.000
_cell.angle_alpha   90.00
_cell.angle_beta   90.00
_cell.angle_gamma   90.00
#
_symmetry.space_group_name_H-M   'P 1'
#
loop_
_entity.id
_entity.type
_entity.pdbx_description
1 polymer ?
#
loop_
_entity_poly.entity_id
_entity_poly.type
_entity_poly.pdbx_seq_one_letter_code
_entity_poly.pdbx_strand_id
1 'polypeptide(L)'
;MRFAVPLLLMLLPLPATAKDTRPASEHEIKSFEAFYRDRFAYQSTAEPVLSVTRAAQGKQWHVTATVDSAPQRAQAPLCKMLRSSFVYDTKAPRHWIEEIPAGQYAWFDRGPACRRATEPVKLIQPLPDPHVIALMNQQARLLQSARLLMAGNTSCARQRSLNFKLAGIDIGADKNTAGMFGLVFQSDRDSSATVWVKYYRNDLTAWNVTCPAP
;
A
#
# COMPACT_ATOMS: atom_id res chain seq x y z
N MET A 1 26.66 -33.23 -44.50
CA MET A 1 26.63 -32.11 -43.54
C MET A 1 25.38 -32.24 -42.69
N ARG A 2 25.51 -32.63 -41.41
CA ARG A 2 24.39 -32.77 -40.47
C ARG A 2 24.24 -31.46 -39.70
N PHE A 3 23.15 -30.74 -39.92
CA PHE A 3 22.84 -29.52 -39.17
C PHE A 3 22.26 -29.90 -37.81
N ALA A 4 22.98 -29.54 -36.73
CA ALA A 4 22.48 -29.59 -35.37
C ALA A 4 21.68 -28.31 -35.10
N VAL A 5 20.39 -28.46 -34.79
CA VAL A 5 19.50 -27.37 -34.37
C VAL A 5 19.63 -27.21 -32.86
N PRO A 6 20.01 -26.04 -32.31
CA PRO A 6 20.07 -25.85 -30.87
C PRO A 6 18.65 -25.63 -30.33
N LEU A 7 18.29 -26.45 -29.34
CA LEU A 7 17.03 -26.39 -28.61
C LEU A 7 17.03 -25.12 -27.74
N LEU A 8 16.22 -24.13 -28.13
CA LEU A 8 16.03 -22.88 -27.39
C LEU A 8 15.12 -23.17 -26.18
N LEU A 9 15.70 -23.30 -24.98
CA LEU A 9 14.94 -23.33 -23.73
C LEU A 9 14.29 -21.94 -23.52
N MET A 10 12.99 -21.83 -23.83
CA MET A 10 12.18 -20.68 -23.43
C MET A 10 11.90 -20.78 -21.92
N LEU A 11 12.55 -19.92 -21.13
CA LEU A 11 12.16 -19.62 -19.76
C LEU A 11 10.82 -18.88 -19.79
N LEU A 12 9.74 -19.59 -19.44
CA LEU A 12 8.41 -19.02 -19.24
C LEU A 12 8.41 -18.14 -17.95
N PRO A 13 7.80 -16.94 -17.99
CA PRO A 13 7.61 -16.12 -16.80
C PRO A 13 6.59 -16.76 -15.85
N LEU A 14 6.94 -16.86 -14.57
CA LEU A 14 6.03 -17.30 -13.51
C LEU A 14 4.85 -16.31 -13.39
N PRO A 15 3.60 -16.79 -13.32
CA PRO A 15 2.45 -15.92 -13.12
C PRO A 15 2.50 -15.28 -11.73
N ALA A 16 2.20 -13.98 -11.67
CA ALA A 16 1.87 -13.30 -10.43
C ALA A 16 0.80 -14.12 -9.69
N THR A 17 1.06 -14.46 -8.44
CA THR A 17 0.19 -15.37 -7.68
C THR A 17 -1.12 -14.66 -7.41
N ALA A 18 -2.17 -15.08 -8.12
CA ALA A 18 -3.54 -14.63 -7.83
C ALA A 18 -3.86 -14.90 -6.35
N LYS A 19 -4.64 -14.02 -5.73
CA LYS A 19 -5.17 -14.25 -4.38
C LYS A 19 -6.64 -14.62 -4.53
N ASP A 20 -7.02 -15.75 -3.95
CA ASP A 20 -8.44 -16.10 -3.91
C ASP A 20 -9.11 -15.32 -2.78
N THR A 21 -10.33 -14.87 -3.04
CA THR A 21 -11.15 -14.15 -2.07
C THR A 21 -12.48 -14.87 -1.87
N ARG A 22 -13.07 -14.73 -0.68
CA ARG A 22 -14.44 -15.17 -0.40
C ARG A 22 -15.15 -14.17 0.51
N PRO A 23 -16.48 -14.15 0.53
CA PRO A 23 -17.19 -13.43 1.58
C PRO A 23 -16.86 -14.00 2.96
N ALA A 24 -16.85 -13.13 3.96
CA ALA A 24 -16.77 -13.53 5.35
C ALA A 24 -18.02 -14.34 5.73
N SER A 25 -17.84 -15.39 6.51
CA SER A 25 -18.94 -16.19 7.05
C SER A 25 -19.65 -15.44 8.17
N GLU A 26 -20.91 -15.80 8.43
CA GLU A 26 -21.70 -15.21 9.52
C GLU A 26 -21.02 -15.40 10.89
N HIS A 27 -20.37 -16.55 11.10
CA HIS A 27 -19.60 -16.82 12.31
C HIS A 27 -18.42 -15.84 12.45
N GLU A 28 -17.64 -15.62 11.37
CA GLU A 28 -16.51 -14.69 11.38
C GLU A 28 -16.96 -13.26 11.69
N ILE A 29 -18.05 -12.80 11.05
CA ILE A 29 -18.64 -11.48 11.26
C ILE A 29 -19.07 -11.31 12.72
N LYS A 30 -19.92 -12.23 13.24
CA LYS A 30 -20.41 -12.17 14.63
C LYS A 30 -19.28 -12.27 15.65
N SER A 31 -18.25 -13.08 15.37
CA SER A 31 -17.08 -13.20 16.23
C SER A 31 -16.32 -11.89 16.33
N PHE A 32 -16.14 -11.17 15.21
CA PHE A 32 -15.45 -9.90 15.19
C PHE A 32 -16.26 -8.80 15.88
N GLU A 33 -17.56 -8.71 15.59
CA GLU A 33 -18.46 -7.74 16.24
C GLU A 33 -18.45 -7.90 17.77
N ALA A 34 -18.52 -9.15 18.26
CA ALA A 34 -18.45 -9.44 19.69
C ALA A 34 -17.10 -9.02 20.29
N PHE A 35 -15.99 -9.39 19.65
CA PHE A 35 -14.64 -8.99 20.06
C PHE A 35 -14.48 -7.47 20.10
N TYR A 36 -14.91 -6.79 19.04
CA TYR A 36 -14.71 -5.35 18.86
C TYR A 36 -15.59 -4.55 19.82
N ARG A 37 -16.85 -4.95 20.02
CA ARG A 37 -17.74 -4.33 21.01
C ARG A 37 -17.21 -4.49 22.44
N ASP A 38 -16.74 -5.68 22.82
CA ASP A 38 -16.19 -5.91 24.16
C ASP A 38 -14.97 -5.01 24.44
N ARG A 39 -14.08 -4.86 23.45
CA ARG A 39 -12.82 -4.12 23.60
C ARG A 39 -12.95 -2.61 23.40
N PHE A 40 -13.90 -2.15 22.59
CA PHE A 40 -14.02 -0.74 22.16
C PHE A 40 -15.43 -0.15 22.36
N ALA A 41 -16.19 -0.68 23.33
CA ALA A 41 -17.62 -0.40 23.61
C ALA A 41 -18.08 1.08 23.56
N TYR A 42 -17.17 2.04 23.75
CA TYR A 42 -17.46 3.47 23.76
C TYR A 42 -16.98 4.25 22.52
N GLN A 43 -16.30 3.62 21.56
CA GLN A 43 -15.56 4.33 20.51
C GLN A 43 -16.12 4.20 19.08
N SER A 44 -17.13 3.38 18.82
CA SER A 44 -17.41 3.03 17.42
C SER A 44 -18.84 3.24 16.95
N THR A 45 -19.00 4.27 16.12
CA THR A 45 -19.99 4.31 15.02
C THR A 45 -19.37 3.84 13.70
N ALA A 46 -18.12 3.35 13.71
CA ALA A 46 -17.41 2.91 12.52
C ALA A 46 -17.77 1.46 12.20
N GLU A 47 -18.33 1.25 11.01
CA GLU A 47 -18.62 -0.09 10.52
C GLU A 47 -17.34 -0.81 10.10
N PRO A 48 -17.06 -2.00 10.66
CA PRO A 48 -15.91 -2.79 10.27
C PRO A 48 -16.09 -3.39 8.88
N VAL A 49 -15.01 -3.46 8.11
CA VAL A 49 -14.96 -4.18 6.83
C VAL A 49 -14.12 -5.43 7.01
N LEU A 50 -14.74 -6.60 6.79
CA LEU A 50 -14.05 -7.89 6.80
C LEU A 50 -13.60 -8.27 5.38
N SER A 51 -12.38 -8.78 5.27
CA SER A 51 -11.79 -9.31 4.05
C SER A 51 -11.23 -10.70 4.33
N VAL A 52 -11.59 -11.67 3.50
CA VAL A 52 -11.07 -13.03 3.59
C VAL A 52 -10.31 -13.38 2.33
N THR A 53 -9.03 -13.72 2.51
CA THR A 53 -8.10 -13.96 1.41
C THR A 53 -7.31 -15.23 1.65
N ARG A 54 -6.85 -15.88 0.59
CA ARG A 54 -5.80 -16.90 0.65
C ARG A 54 -4.87 -16.73 -0.54
N ALA A 55 -3.61 -17.15 -0.39
CA ALA A 55 -2.74 -17.30 -1.56
C ALA A 55 -3.34 -18.35 -2.51
N ALA A 56 -3.22 -18.21 -3.84
CA ALA A 56 -3.78 -19.18 -4.80
C ALA A 56 -3.33 -20.64 -4.59
N GLN A 57 -2.18 -20.85 -3.94
CA GLN A 57 -1.65 -22.18 -3.59
C GLN A 57 -1.64 -22.43 -2.07
N GLY A 58 -2.18 -21.50 -1.29
CA GLY A 58 -2.25 -21.59 0.16
C GLY A 58 -3.44 -22.44 0.62
N LYS A 59 -3.20 -23.35 1.56
CA LYS A 59 -4.27 -24.13 2.19
C LYS A 59 -5.07 -23.33 3.22
N GLN A 60 -4.50 -22.25 3.74
CA GLN A 60 -5.07 -21.48 4.85
C GLN A 60 -5.73 -20.20 4.35
N TRP A 61 -6.96 -19.98 4.79
CA TRP A 61 -7.64 -18.70 4.68
C TRP A 61 -7.15 -17.75 5.77
N HIS A 62 -6.81 -16.53 5.37
CA HIS A 62 -6.53 -15.41 6.24
C HIS A 62 -7.77 -14.52 6.27
N VAL A 63 -8.32 -14.33 7.46
CA VAL A 63 -9.46 -13.44 7.71
C VAL A 63 -8.90 -12.21 8.40
N THR A 64 -9.15 -11.05 7.82
CA THR A 64 -8.74 -9.75 8.36
C THR A 64 -9.98 -8.88 8.49
N ALA A 65 -10.09 -8.16 9.60
CA ALA A 65 -11.07 -7.10 9.78
C ALA A 65 -10.36 -5.76 9.83
N THR A 66 -10.94 -4.74 9.23
CA THR A 66 -10.40 -3.38 9.26
C THR A 66 -11.45 -2.41 9.77
N VAL A 67 -11.03 -1.46 10.61
CA VAL A 67 -11.89 -0.40 11.13
C VAL A 67 -11.23 0.93 10.87
N ASP A 68 -11.92 1.78 10.12
CA ASP A 68 -11.48 3.14 9.81
C ASP A 68 -12.03 4.13 10.82
N SER A 69 -11.16 4.95 11.38
CA SER A 69 -11.57 6.11 12.17
C SER A 69 -12.35 7.10 11.31
N ALA A 70 -13.10 7.99 11.96
CA ALA A 70 -13.70 9.12 11.26
C ALA A 70 -12.60 9.96 10.58
N PRO A 71 -12.73 10.30 9.29
CA PRO A 71 -11.80 11.21 8.63
C PRO A 71 -11.69 12.55 9.36
N GLN A 72 -10.46 13.00 9.57
CA GLN A 72 -10.15 14.27 10.22
C GLN A 72 -9.36 15.18 9.27
N ARG A 73 -9.60 16.49 9.36
CA ARG A 73 -8.79 17.49 8.66
C ARG A 73 -7.53 17.74 9.47
N ALA A 74 -6.37 17.49 8.87
CA ALA A 74 -5.08 17.72 9.51
C ALA A 74 -4.59 19.13 9.22
N GLN A 75 -4.50 19.48 7.93
CA GLN A 75 -4.15 20.82 7.43
C GLN A 75 -4.82 20.97 6.06
N ALA A 76 -5.53 22.05 5.75
CA ALA A 76 -6.16 22.15 4.43
C ALA A 76 -5.10 22.11 3.28
N PRO A 77 -5.26 21.29 2.22
CA PRO A 77 -6.41 20.40 1.91
C PRO A 77 -6.25 18.93 2.37
N LEU A 78 -5.22 18.60 3.14
CA LEU A 78 -4.90 17.29 3.71
C LEU A 78 -5.94 16.81 4.73
N CYS A 79 -6.54 15.66 4.41
CA CYS A 79 -7.36 14.85 5.30
C CYS A 79 -6.60 13.58 5.67
N LYS A 80 -6.85 13.07 6.89
CA LYS A 80 -6.23 11.85 7.42
C LYS A 80 -7.25 10.96 8.10
N MET A 81 -6.98 9.66 8.13
CA MET A 81 -7.67 8.69 8.98
C MET A 81 -6.70 7.64 9.49
N LEU A 82 -7.07 6.97 10.57
CA LEU A 82 -6.41 5.75 11.04
C LEU A 82 -7.24 4.54 10.62
N ARG A 83 -6.55 3.45 10.28
CA ARG A 83 -7.14 2.15 10.01
C ARG A 83 -6.52 1.14 10.95
N SER A 84 -7.31 0.65 11.89
CA SER A 84 -6.95 -0.51 12.70
C SER A 84 -7.20 -1.77 11.89
N SER A 85 -6.25 -2.69 11.89
CA SER A 85 -6.37 -4.00 11.26
C SER A 85 -6.36 -5.07 12.34
N PHE A 86 -7.15 -6.12 12.13
CA PHE A 86 -7.26 -7.24 13.05
C PHE A 86 -7.17 -8.53 12.26
N VAL A 87 -6.36 -9.47 12.71
CA VAL A 87 -6.20 -10.78 12.07
C VAL A 87 -6.87 -11.85 12.92
N TYR A 88 -7.61 -12.73 12.26
CA TYR A 88 -8.20 -13.89 12.90
C TYR A 88 -7.13 -14.95 13.16
N ASP A 89 -6.98 -15.35 14.42
CA ASP A 89 -6.11 -16.42 14.87
C ASP A 89 -6.85 -17.32 15.86
N THR A 90 -7.16 -18.55 15.43
CA THR A 90 -7.83 -19.57 16.27
C THR A 90 -7.13 -19.86 17.60
N LYS A 91 -5.82 -19.59 17.71
CA LYS A 91 -5.01 -19.82 18.91
C LYS A 91 -5.02 -18.63 19.88
N ALA A 92 -5.47 -17.46 19.43
CA ALA A 92 -5.54 -16.28 20.29
C ALA A 92 -6.70 -16.41 21.30
N PRO A 93 -6.56 -15.89 22.53
CA PRO A 93 -7.58 -15.99 23.59
C PRO A 93 -8.98 -15.46 23.23
N ARG A 94 -9.09 -14.66 22.15
CA ARG A 94 -10.35 -14.08 21.65
C ARG A 94 -10.48 -14.18 20.13
N HIS A 95 -9.71 -15.09 19.52
CA HIS A 95 -9.63 -15.32 18.09
C HIS A 95 -9.20 -14.16 17.19
N TRP A 96 -8.98 -12.97 17.75
CA TRP A 96 -8.60 -11.77 17.01
C TRP A 96 -7.40 -11.10 17.67
N ILE A 97 -6.42 -10.76 16.83
CA ILE A 97 -5.22 -10.03 17.23
C ILE A 97 -5.24 -8.70 16.49
N GLU A 98 -5.07 -7.60 17.22
CA GLU A 98 -4.91 -6.27 16.64
C GLU A 98 -3.50 -6.11 16.08
N GLU A 99 -3.39 -5.67 14.83
CA GLU A 99 -2.12 -5.29 14.22
C GLU A 99 -1.77 -3.86 14.64
N ILE A 100 -0.69 -3.73 15.42
CA ILE A 100 -0.21 -2.46 15.97
C ILE A 100 1.14 -2.11 15.33
N PRO A 101 1.39 -0.84 14.95
CA PRO A 101 0.46 0.29 15.06
C PRO A 101 -0.62 0.29 13.97
N ALA A 102 -1.73 0.98 14.23
CA ALA A 102 -2.76 1.25 13.23
C ALA A 102 -2.15 2.01 12.03
N GLY A 103 -2.60 1.68 10.83
CA GLY A 103 -2.13 2.33 9.61
C GLY A 103 -2.67 3.76 9.50
N GLN A 104 -1.82 4.69 9.06
CA GLN A 104 -2.24 6.06 8.79
C GLN A 104 -2.46 6.26 7.29
N TYR A 105 -3.54 6.93 6.92
CA TYR A 105 -3.96 7.13 5.54
C TYR A 105 -4.27 8.62 5.30
N ALA A 106 -3.93 9.12 4.12
CA ALA A 106 -4.01 10.53 3.77
C ALA A 106 -4.54 10.76 2.35
N TRP A 107 -5.28 11.85 2.15
CA TRP A 107 -5.76 12.29 0.84
C TRP A 107 -6.04 13.78 0.84
N PHE A 108 -6.32 14.35 -0.33
CA PHE A 108 -6.77 15.74 -0.44
C PHE A 108 -8.30 15.81 -0.59
N ASP A 109 -8.94 16.62 0.24
CA ASP A 109 -10.32 17.05 0.06
C ASP A 109 -10.44 18.54 0.41
N ARG A 110 -10.99 19.31 -0.54
CA ARG A 110 -11.21 20.76 -0.44
C ARG A 110 -12.59 21.12 0.14
N GLY A 111 -13.46 20.13 0.36
CA GLY A 111 -14.76 20.35 1.00
C GLY A 111 -14.64 20.85 2.45
N PRO A 112 -15.73 21.36 3.05
CA PRO A 112 -15.71 21.84 4.43
C PRO A 112 -15.39 20.71 5.43
N ALA A 113 -15.90 19.50 5.17
CA ALA A 113 -15.59 18.28 5.92
C ALA A 113 -14.74 17.32 5.08
N CYS A 114 -13.96 16.47 5.73
CA CYS A 114 -13.20 15.41 5.06
C CYS A 114 -14.12 14.25 4.70
N ARG A 115 -14.40 14.05 3.40
CA ARG A 115 -15.10 12.84 2.94
C ARG A 115 -14.12 11.69 2.83
N ARG A 116 -14.57 10.47 3.11
CA ARG A 116 -13.76 9.26 2.95
C ARG A 116 -13.36 9.08 1.48
N ALA A 117 -12.07 8.91 1.22
CA ALA A 117 -11.56 8.63 -0.12
C ALA A 117 -11.64 7.14 -0.45
N THR A 118 -11.87 6.81 -1.73
CA THR A 118 -11.86 5.43 -2.23
C THR A 118 -10.44 4.84 -2.21
N GLU A 119 -9.45 5.62 -2.62
CA GLU A 119 -8.05 5.21 -2.72
C GLU A 119 -7.16 6.20 -1.93
N PRO A 120 -7.19 6.16 -0.58
CA PRO A 120 -6.32 7.02 0.21
C PRO A 120 -4.87 6.52 0.18
N VAL A 121 -3.92 7.46 0.26
CA VAL A 121 -2.48 7.18 0.28
C VAL A 121 -2.06 6.69 1.66
N LYS A 122 -1.46 5.50 1.77
CA LYS A 122 -0.94 4.97 3.03
C LYS A 122 0.35 5.69 3.43
N LEU A 123 0.43 6.18 4.67
CA LEU A 123 1.70 6.61 5.26
C LEU A 123 2.33 5.38 5.92
N ILE A 124 3.37 4.83 5.31
CA ILE A 124 4.07 3.62 5.78
C ILE A 124 4.75 3.92 7.12
N GLN A 125 5.23 5.15 7.27
CA GLN A 125 5.76 5.70 8.51
C GLN A 125 5.11 7.07 8.78
N PRO A 126 4.98 7.49 10.06
CA PRO A 126 4.49 8.81 10.40
C PRO A 126 5.35 9.91 9.75
N LEU A 127 4.69 10.85 9.08
CA LEU A 127 5.35 11.96 8.40
C LEU A 127 4.66 13.29 8.71
N PRO A 128 5.41 14.38 8.95
CA PRO A 128 4.84 15.71 9.12
C PRO A 128 3.98 16.15 7.94
N ASP A 129 2.86 16.81 8.23
CA ASP A 129 1.86 17.22 7.24
C ASP A 129 2.44 18.05 6.08
N PRO A 130 3.36 19.01 6.28
CA PRO A 130 3.94 19.76 5.18
C PRO A 130 4.68 18.89 4.16
N HIS A 131 5.35 17.83 4.61
CA HIS A 131 6.04 16.90 3.73
C HIS A 131 5.06 16.01 2.97
N VAL A 132 4.01 15.51 3.64
CA VAL A 132 2.94 14.74 2.98
C VAL A 132 2.29 15.58 1.87
N ILE A 133 1.96 16.85 2.16
CA ILE A 133 1.37 17.78 1.20
C ILE A 133 2.31 18.00 0.01
N ALA A 134 3.60 18.29 0.26
CA ALA A 134 4.57 18.53 -0.80
C ALA A 134 4.72 17.30 -1.72
N LEU A 135 4.85 16.11 -1.14
CA LEU A 135 4.98 14.85 -1.86
C LEU A 135 3.75 14.54 -2.71
N MET A 136 2.56 14.65 -2.13
CA MET A 136 1.30 14.39 -2.83
C MET A 136 1.02 15.40 -3.96
N ASN A 137 1.38 16.67 -3.78
CA ASN A 137 1.23 17.69 -4.82
C ASN A 137 2.19 17.46 -6.00
N GLN A 138 3.40 16.96 -5.74
CA GLN A 138 4.43 16.79 -6.76
C GLN A 138 4.48 15.38 -7.38
N GLN A 139 3.64 14.44 -6.91
CA GLN A 139 3.72 13.02 -7.27
C GLN A 139 3.81 12.75 -8.78
N ALA A 140 3.03 13.47 -9.60
CA ALA A 140 2.93 13.20 -11.03
C ALA A 140 4.20 13.61 -11.75
N ARG A 141 4.74 14.78 -11.40
CA ARG A 141 6.03 15.28 -11.89
C ARG A 141 7.17 14.35 -11.45
N LEU A 142 7.18 13.94 -10.19
CA LEU A 142 8.21 13.06 -9.64
C LEU A 142 8.21 11.69 -10.33
N LEU A 143 7.03 11.10 -10.54
CA LEU A 143 6.89 9.86 -11.30
C LEU A 143 7.39 10.03 -12.74
N GLN A 144 7.01 11.13 -13.41
CA GLN A 144 7.44 11.37 -14.79
C GLN A 144 8.96 11.49 -14.91
N SER A 145 9.61 12.21 -13.98
CA SER A 145 11.08 12.27 -13.92
C SER A 145 11.70 10.90 -13.62
N ALA A 146 11.07 10.12 -12.72
CA ALA A 146 11.55 8.80 -12.32
C ALA A 146 11.49 7.76 -13.45
N ARG A 147 10.64 7.93 -14.48
CA ARG A 147 10.58 7.01 -15.63
C ARG A 147 11.92 6.90 -16.37
N LEU A 148 12.75 7.95 -16.36
CA LEU A 148 14.12 7.90 -16.89
C LEU A 148 15.02 7.03 -16.01
N LEU A 149 14.91 7.15 -14.68
CA LEU A 149 15.64 6.30 -13.73
C LEU A 149 15.21 4.83 -13.87
N MET A 150 13.92 4.58 -14.10
CA MET A 150 13.40 3.23 -14.36
C MET A 150 14.01 2.63 -15.63
N ALA A 151 14.23 3.42 -16.68
CA ALA A 151 14.86 2.93 -17.91
C ALA A 151 16.32 2.48 -17.70
N GLY A 152 17.05 3.12 -16.78
CA GLY A 152 18.42 2.75 -16.40
C GLY A 152 18.51 1.63 -15.36
N ASN A 153 17.40 1.23 -14.74
CA ASN A 153 17.34 0.16 -13.74
C ASN A 153 16.67 -1.07 -14.35
N THR A 154 17.42 -2.15 -14.58
CA THR A 154 16.94 -3.36 -15.27
C THR A 154 15.74 -4.02 -14.58
N SER A 155 15.63 -3.94 -13.26
CA SER A 155 14.48 -4.44 -12.49
C SER A 155 13.22 -3.61 -12.71
N CYS A 156 13.36 -2.32 -13.00
CA CYS A 156 12.26 -1.39 -13.22
C CYS A 156 11.93 -1.15 -14.70
N ALA A 157 12.86 -1.42 -15.61
CA ALA A 157 12.77 -1.00 -17.01
C ALA A 157 11.50 -1.48 -17.71
N ARG A 158 11.02 -2.69 -17.40
CA ARG A 158 9.79 -3.26 -17.96
C ARG A 158 8.51 -2.57 -17.46
N GLN A 159 8.57 -1.90 -16.31
CA GLN A 159 7.41 -1.26 -15.69
C GLN A 159 7.28 0.22 -16.06
N ARG A 160 8.29 0.83 -16.71
CA ARG A 160 8.38 2.30 -16.92
C ARG A 160 7.18 2.93 -17.65
N SER A 161 6.51 2.15 -18.50
CA SER A 161 5.38 2.60 -19.31
C SER A 161 4.01 2.23 -18.71
N LEU A 162 3.98 1.58 -17.54
CA LEU A 162 2.72 1.24 -16.89
C LEU A 162 2.04 2.50 -16.36
N ASN A 163 0.72 2.39 -16.18
CA ASN A 163 -0.06 3.40 -15.50
C ASN A 163 0.09 3.17 -14.01
N PHE A 164 0.46 4.23 -13.30
CA PHE A 164 0.71 4.17 -11.87
C PHE A 164 -0.19 5.15 -11.13
N LYS A 165 -0.63 4.73 -9.94
CA LYS A 165 -1.27 5.60 -8.96
C LYS A 165 -0.47 5.57 -7.66
N LEU A 166 -0.40 6.70 -6.97
CA LEU A 166 0.25 6.76 -5.65
C LEU A 166 -0.59 5.98 -4.64
N ALA A 167 0.02 4.95 -4.06
CA ALA A 167 -0.61 4.08 -3.07
C ALA A 167 -0.04 4.32 -1.66
N GLY A 168 1.20 4.81 -1.55
CA GLY A 168 1.81 5.09 -0.26
C GLY A 168 2.96 6.09 -0.28
N ILE A 169 3.32 6.55 0.91
CA ILE A 169 4.48 7.40 1.19
C ILE A 169 5.31 6.72 2.27
N ASP A 170 6.62 6.67 2.04
CA ASP A 170 7.60 6.04 2.91
C ASP A 170 8.74 6.99 3.28
N ILE A 171 9.58 6.56 4.22
CA ILE A 171 10.83 7.21 4.60
C ILE A 171 11.95 6.17 4.47
N GLY A 172 12.98 6.49 3.68
CA GLY A 172 14.05 5.55 3.41
C GLY A 172 14.90 5.31 4.65
N ALA A 173 15.05 4.04 5.03
CA ALA A 173 15.87 3.59 6.14
C ALA A 173 17.16 2.90 5.69
N ASP A 174 17.23 2.46 4.43
CA ASP A 174 18.37 1.72 3.89
C ASP A 174 19.53 2.65 3.52
N LYS A 175 20.75 2.12 3.44
CA LYS A 175 21.96 2.88 3.09
C LYS A 175 21.81 3.71 1.81
N ASN A 176 21.04 3.24 0.83
CA ASN A 176 20.86 3.90 -0.47
C ASN A 176 19.68 4.90 -0.51
N THR A 177 18.84 4.89 0.52
CA THR A 177 17.58 5.67 0.59
C THR A 177 17.47 6.49 1.87
N ALA A 178 18.44 6.36 2.78
CA ALA A 178 18.52 7.08 4.04
C ALA A 178 18.39 8.60 3.81
N GLY A 179 17.45 9.21 4.53
CA GLY A 179 17.15 10.65 4.41
C GLY A 179 16.36 11.03 3.15
N MET A 180 15.86 10.06 2.38
CA MET A 180 14.95 10.27 1.26
C MET A 180 13.51 9.93 1.66
N PHE A 181 12.55 10.52 0.96
CA PHE A 181 11.15 10.12 1.03
C PHE A 181 10.84 9.15 -0.10
N GLY A 182 10.03 8.13 0.15
CA GLY A 182 9.57 7.18 -0.86
C GLY A 182 8.16 7.51 -1.31
N LEU A 183 7.91 7.54 -2.62
CA LEU A 183 6.57 7.52 -3.20
C LEU A 183 6.32 6.11 -3.73
N VAL A 184 5.43 5.36 -3.09
CA VAL A 184 5.07 4.00 -3.48
C VAL A 184 3.91 4.06 -4.45
N PHE A 185 4.18 3.66 -5.69
CA PHE A 185 3.21 3.61 -6.76
C PHE A 185 2.76 2.17 -7.02
N GLN A 186 1.46 1.99 -7.22
CA GLN A 186 0.86 0.74 -7.67
C GLN A 186 0.44 0.89 -9.14
N SER A 187 0.74 -0.12 -9.95
CA SER A 187 0.37 -0.15 -11.36
C SER A 187 -1.01 -0.78 -11.59
N ASP A 188 -1.53 -0.55 -12.79
CA ASP A 188 -2.72 -1.23 -13.33
C ASP A 188 -2.52 -2.73 -13.62
N ARG A 189 -1.30 -3.25 -13.45
CA ARG A 189 -0.94 -4.67 -13.63
C ARG A 189 -0.38 -5.30 -12.36
N ASP A 190 -0.87 -4.85 -11.22
CA ASP A 190 -0.48 -5.35 -9.89
C ASP A 190 1.03 -5.31 -9.58
N SER A 191 1.78 -4.47 -10.30
CA SER A 191 3.20 -4.23 -10.03
C SER A 191 3.37 -2.98 -9.17
N SER A 192 4.47 -2.87 -8.44
CA SER A 192 4.75 -1.69 -7.63
C SER A 192 6.10 -1.08 -7.95
N ALA A 193 6.23 0.22 -7.81
CA ALA A 193 7.50 0.93 -7.89
C ALA A 193 7.60 2.00 -6.79
N THR A 194 8.72 2.02 -6.07
CA THR A 194 9.02 3.08 -5.11
C THR A 194 9.97 4.07 -5.75
N VAL A 195 9.53 5.32 -5.85
CA VAL A 195 10.36 6.45 -6.29
C VAL A 195 10.92 7.13 -5.06
N TRP A 196 12.24 7.10 -4.89
CA TRP A 196 12.93 7.76 -3.80
C TRP A 196 13.29 9.18 -4.20
N VAL A 197 12.87 10.14 -3.39
CA VAL A 197 12.99 11.57 -3.64
C VAL A 197 13.68 12.26 -2.49
N LYS A 198 14.42 13.32 -2.79
CA LYS A 198 15.02 14.17 -1.77
C LYS A 198 14.93 15.62 -2.18
N TYR A 199 15.07 16.51 -1.20
CA TYR A 199 15.20 17.93 -1.48
C TYR A 199 16.55 18.21 -2.15
N TYR A 200 16.51 18.91 -3.27
CA TYR A 200 17.67 19.47 -3.95
C TYR A 200 17.33 20.91 -4.34
N ARG A 201 18.09 21.88 -3.83
CA ARG A 201 17.86 23.32 -4.06
C ARG A 201 16.39 23.74 -3.81
N ASN A 202 15.82 23.32 -2.69
CA ASN A 202 14.44 23.57 -2.26
C ASN A 202 13.33 22.92 -3.10
N ASP A 203 13.67 22.02 -4.02
CA ASP A 203 12.69 21.27 -4.81
C ASP A 203 12.83 19.76 -4.60
N LEU A 204 11.73 19.02 -4.72
CA LEU A 204 11.78 17.57 -4.64
C LEU A 204 12.26 17.00 -5.97
N THR A 205 13.31 16.19 -5.91
CA THR A 205 13.88 15.54 -7.10
C THR A 205 13.87 14.03 -6.93
N ALA A 206 13.42 13.32 -7.97
CA ALA A 206 13.57 11.87 -8.05
C ALA A 206 15.04 11.51 -8.14
N TRP A 207 15.51 10.69 -7.20
CA TRP A 207 16.92 10.35 -7.04
C TRP A 207 17.21 8.88 -7.30
N ASN A 208 16.29 8.00 -6.93
CA ASN A 208 16.43 6.56 -7.13
C ASN A 208 15.06 5.89 -7.33
N VAL A 209 15.06 4.68 -7.84
CA VAL A 209 13.86 3.86 -8.00
C VAL A 209 14.12 2.43 -7.54
N THR A 210 13.13 1.85 -6.87
CA THR A 210 13.14 0.44 -6.46
C THR A 210 11.88 -0.22 -6.98
N CYS A 211 12.04 -1.33 -7.71
CA CYS A 211 10.93 -2.18 -8.11
C CYS A 211 11.19 -3.57 -7.52
N PRO A 212 10.16 -4.28 -7.05
CA PRO A 212 10.30 -5.67 -6.64
C PRO A 212 10.97 -6.47 -7.75
N ALA A 213 11.80 -7.44 -7.37
CA ALA A 213 12.28 -8.40 -8.33
C ALA A 213 11.07 -9.08 -9.01
N PRO A 214 11.12 -9.25 -10.34
CA PRO A 214 10.04 -9.89 -11.09
C PRO A 214 9.85 -11.36 -10.70
#